data_AF-A0A5P2XE59-F1
#
_entry.id   AF-A0A5P2XE59-F1
#
_cell.length_a   1.000
_cell.length_b   1.000
_cell.length_c   1.000
_cell.angle_alpha   90.00
_cell.angle_beta   90.00
_cell.angle_gamma   90.00
#
_symmetry.space_group_name_H-M   'P 1'
#
loop_
_entity.id
_entity.type
_entity.pdbx_description
1 polymer ?
#
loop_
_entity_poly.entity_id
_entity_poly.type
_entity_poly.pdbx_seq_one_letter_code
_entity_poly.pdbx_strand_id
1 'polypeptide(L)'
;MEAAVRTPALTGVTALALALTALPAATGAEPPRPDLKRFYAQKVKWAVCTPEKQNLPETVTKNEDVRCGTLTVPLDYARPRSGTVDLALLKVKASGKKRGSLLVNFGGPGGPGVAGLAADLKGFGDLGKGYDVVGFDPRGVGLSEPVSCGDEPEPEGLDDPDDAGAVLEQLRRTAERCVKESGPVLPHIGTVNVSRDMDVMRAALGDKKLNYLGFSYGTRLGAVYAAQFPKKVGRMVLDGVDTLTEPVDEQGLASAEGQQTALDNFLLWCTKNAGCVFGDDSRRARETMVKVIEDLDAMPLRSTDGAEFTGQDVVSVLGSALYSRQAWPALSQALGALLADGDPRALMRVGGAGGMGVGHGFGRGFGHGFGHGRQDVPQDNETAALAAVNCADDPDRPGARKVEKEIGRLQQEFEEVSPVFGEHNLTLVLMCFGWPAGTSYIRKEVRDVDTPKLLLVGTRGDPATPYRWTEETARRLGSSAVVLDNKGDGHTGYFGSKCVKAKVDGFLLYKQLPANGSSCAAEWRE
;
A
#
# COMPACT_ATOMS: atom_id res chain seq x y z
N MET A 1 -2.89 57.88 -87.69
CA MET A 1 -2.02 58.86 -87.00
C MET A 1 -1.35 58.11 -85.87
N GLU A 2 -0.26 57.42 -86.25
CA GLU A 2 1.12 57.58 -85.72
C GLU A 2 1.35 56.61 -84.54
N ALA A 3 1.76 55.36 -84.75
CA ALA A 3 3.07 54.85 -85.19
C ALA A 3 4.22 55.14 -84.21
N ALA A 4 4.59 54.14 -83.40
CA ALA A 4 5.94 53.98 -82.88
C ALA A 4 6.29 52.49 -82.72
N VAL A 5 7.48 52.17 -83.20
CA VAL A 5 8.04 50.86 -83.57
C VAL A 5 8.76 50.21 -82.37
N ARG A 6 8.78 48.87 -82.28
CA ARG A 6 10.02 48.03 -82.23
C ARG A 6 9.78 46.53 -82.08
N THR A 7 10.66 45.82 -82.78
CA THR A 7 10.84 44.40 -83.10
C THR A 7 11.21 43.48 -81.91
N PRO A 8 11.15 42.13 -82.09
CA PRO A 8 11.30 41.12 -81.04
C PRO A 8 12.75 40.65 -80.85
N ALA A 9 13.06 40.07 -79.68
CA ALA A 9 14.30 39.32 -79.44
C ALA A 9 14.02 38.02 -78.67
N LEU A 10 14.57 36.92 -79.19
CA LEU A 10 14.57 35.56 -78.65
C LEU A 10 15.27 35.47 -77.28
N THR A 11 14.70 34.65 -76.39
CA THR A 11 15.39 33.91 -75.30
C THR A 11 14.56 32.64 -75.08
N GLY A 12 15.01 31.41 -75.32
CA GLY A 12 16.23 30.79 -74.79
C GLY A 12 15.87 30.00 -73.53
N VAL A 13 15.28 28.80 -73.69
CA VAL A 13 14.86 27.93 -72.58
C VAL A 13 16.09 27.21 -72.01
N THR A 14 16.48 27.53 -70.78
CA THR A 14 17.47 26.78 -69.99
C THR A 14 16.76 25.85 -69.01
N ALA A 15 16.93 24.55 -69.23
CA ALA A 15 16.53 23.50 -68.29
C ALA A 15 17.54 23.42 -67.14
N LEU A 16 17.09 23.67 -65.90
CA LEU A 16 17.88 23.50 -64.69
C LEU A 16 17.64 22.07 -64.17
N ALA A 17 18.67 21.22 -64.24
CA ALA A 17 18.66 19.91 -63.61
C ALA A 17 18.90 20.06 -62.09
N LEU A 18 17.87 19.78 -61.29
CA LEU A 18 17.99 19.66 -59.83
C LEU A 18 18.58 18.29 -59.47
N ALA A 19 19.82 18.29 -58.99
CA ALA A 19 20.41 17.12 -58.34
C ALA A 19 19.75 16.92 -56.96
N LEU A 20 18.86 15.92 -56.84
CA LEU A 20 18.44 15.40 -55.54
C LEU A 20 19.60 14.63 -54.90
N THR A 21 20.27 15.25 -53.93
CA THR A 21 21.11 14.52 -52.98
C THR A 21 20.22 13.70 -52.05
N ALA A 22 20.22 12.38 -52.21
CA ALA A 22 19.61 11.45 -51.27
C ALA A 22 20.38 11.51 -49.93
N LEU A 23 19.81 12.19 -48.93
CA LEU A 23 20.22 12.05 -47.54
C LEU A 23 19.86 10.63 -47.07
N PRO A 24 20.78 9.85 -46.48
CA PRO A 24 20.42 8.59 -45.86
C PRO A 24 19.42 8.91 -44.75
N ALA A 25 18.23 8.30 -44.81
CA ALA A 25 17.33 8.27 -43.69
C ALA A 25 18.08 7.65 -42.51
N ALA A 26 18.43 8.47 -41.51
CA ALA A 26 18.94 7.97 -40.25
C ALA A 26 17.84 7.09 -39.65
N THR A 27 17.98 5.77 -39.79
CA THR A 27 17.25 4.81 -38.97
C THR A 27 17.57 5.16 -37.52
N GLY A 28 16.65 5.81 -36.82
CA GLY A 28 16.80 6.12 -35.41
C GLY A 28 17.03 4.83 -34.65
N ALA A 29 18.27 4.55 -34.29
CA ALA A 29 18.61 3.43 -33.44
C ALA A 29 17.88 3.64 -32.11
N GLU A 30 17.09 2.66 -31.69
CA GLU A 30 16.47 2.64 -30.37
C GLU A 30 17.58 2.87 -29.32
N PRO A 31 17.41 3.80 -28.37
CA PRO A 31 18.44 4.10 -27.39
C PRO A 31 18.90 2.80 -26.70
N PRO A 32 20.21 2.62 -26.48
CA PRO A 32 20.73 1.38 -25.93
C PRO A 32 20.06 1.09 -24.58
N ARG A 33 19.57 -0.15 -24.41
CA ARG A 33 18.92 -0.58 -23.16
C ARG A 33 19.87 -0.34 -21.97
N PRO A 34 19.36 0.17 -20.83
CA PRO A 34 20.18 0.41 -19.65
C PRO A 34 20.92 -0.85 -19.19
N ASP A 35 22.22 -0.72 -18.87
CA ASP A 35 23.02 -1.84 -18.37
C ASP A 35 22.79 -2.08 -16.87
N LEU A 36 22.09 -3.18 -16.57
CA LEU A 36 21.76 -3.61 -15.21
C LEU A 36 22.63 -4.78 -14.71
N LYS A 37 23.61 -5.25 -15.49
CA LYS A 37 24.35 -6.50 -15.21
C LYS A 37 24.95 -6.55 -13.81
N ARG A 38 25.49 -5.44 -13.31
CA ARG A 38 26.09 -5.35 -11.97
C ARG A 38 25.09 -5.69 -10.85
N PHE A 39 23.83 -5.28 -11.01
CA PHE A 39 22.79 -5.52 -10.03
C PHE A 39 22.27 -6.96 -10.09
N TYR A 40 22.19 -7.56 -11.27
CA TYR A 40 21.75 -8.96 -11.42
C TYR A 40 22.82 -9.99 -11.08
N ALA A 41 24.11 -9.61 -11.12
CA ALA A 41 25.23 -10.51 -10.81
C ALA A 41 25.57 -10.57 -9.31
N GLN A 42 24.97 -9.71 -8.49
CA GLN A 42 25.25 -9.66 -7.06
C GLN A 42 24.69 -10.86 -6.30
N LYS A 43 25.17 -11.06 -5.08
CA LYS A 43 24.63 -12.03 -4.11
C LYS A 43 24.41 -11.33 -2.78
N VAL A 44 23.29 -11.62 -2.13
CA VAL A 44 23.02 -11.08 -0.80
C VAL A 44 24.01 -11.69 0.21
N LYS A 45 24.75 -10.82 0.90
CA LYS A 45 25.62 -11.21 2.01
C LYS A 45 24.77 -11.30 3.28
N TRP A 46 24.41 -12.52 3.66
CA TRP A 46 23.60 -12.80 4.86
C TRP A 46 24.46 -12.76 6.12
N ALA A 47 24.01 -12.02 7.13
CA ALA A 47 24.62 -11.93 8.45
C ALA A 47 23.61 -12.19 9.56
N VAL A 48 24.09 -12.40 10.78
CA VAL A 48 23.25 -12.39 11.99
C VAL A 48 22.62 -11.01 12.12
N CYS A 49 21.30 -10.96 12.33
CA CYS A 49 20.61 -9.71 12.63
C CYS A 49 21.04 -9.21 14.01
N THR A 50 21.12 -7.90 14.22
CA THR A 50 21.36 -7.33 15.56
C THR A 50 20.20 -6.44 15.96
N PRO A 51 19.85 -6.38 17.27
CA PRO A 51 18.77 -5.53 17.73
C PRO A 51 18.92 -4.08 17.26
N GLU A 52 20.14 -3.55 17.35
CA GLU A 52 20.45 -2.16 17.06
C GLU A 52 20.35 -1.86 15.56
N LYS A 53 20.81 -2.78 14.70
CA LYS A 53 20.84 -2.54 13.25
C LYS A 53 19.50 -2.72 12.59
N GLN A 54 18.67 -3.64 13.05
CA GLN A 54 17.38 -3.91 12.39
C GLN A 54 16.17 -3.46 13.20
N ASN A 55 16.38 -2.87 14.38
CA ASN A 55 15.30 -2.54 15.32
C ASN A 55 14.41 -3.74 15.63
N LEU A 56 15.03 -4.90 15.85
CA LEU A 56 14.32 -6.16 16.07
C LEU A 56 14.49 -6.63 17.52
N PRO A 57 13.46 -7.26 18.12
CA PRO A 57 13.58 -7.84 19.45
C PRO A 57 14.72 -8.85 19.55
N GLU A 58 15.39 -8.92 20.70
CA GLU A 58 16.43 -9.93 20.96
C GLU A 58 15.95 -11.37 20.72
N THR A 59 14.66 -11.62 20.98
CA THR A 59 14.03 -12.93 20.74
C THR A 59 14.05 -13.33 19.27
N VAL A 60 13.99 -12.35 18.35
CA VAL A 60 14.09 -12.57 16.90
C VAL A 60 15.55 -12.69 16.48
N THR A 61 16.42 -11.78 16.95
CA THR A 61 17.82 -11.71 16.49
C THR A 61 18.69 -12.85 17.01
N LYS A 62 18.34 -13.47 18.14
CA LYS A 62 18.98 -14.69 18.65
C LYS A 62 18.55 -15.96 17.92
N ASN A 63 17.54 -15.91 17.04
CA ASN A 63 17.10 -17.06 16.28
C ASN A 63 18.13 -17.41 15.18
N GLU A 64 18.73 -18.60 15.27
CA GLU A 64 19.76 -19.05 14.32
C GLU A 64 19.25 -19.24 12.89
N ASP A 65 17.95 -19.32 12.65
CA ASP A 65 17.37 -19.39 11.30
C ASP A 65 17.11 -18.02 10.68
N VAL A 66 17.18 -16.94 11.47
CA VAL A 66 16.92 -15.57 11.02
C VAL A 66 18.23 -14.90 10.59
N ARG A 67 18.27 -14.38 9.36
CA ARG A 67 19.42 -13.65 8.81
C ARG A 67 19.00 -12.36 8.14
N CYS A 68 19.82 -11.34 8.29
CA CYS A 68 19.60 -10.04 7.68
C CYS A 68 20.63 -9.80 6.58
N GLY A 69 20.26 -9.01 5.58
CA GLY A 69 21.12 -8.68 4.45
C GLY A 69 20.68 -7.41 3.77
N THR A 70 21.53 -6.95 2.85
CA THR A 70 21.28 -5.77 2.02
C THR A 70 21.41 -6.16 0.56
N LEU A 71 20.57 -5.58 -0.29
CA LEU A 71 20.61 -5.71 -1.75
C LEU A 71 20.64 -4.32 -2.40
N THR A 72 21.63 -4.07 -3.24
CA THR A 72 21.75 -2.78 -3.92
C THR A 72 20.98 -2.80 -5.25
N VAL A 73 20.13 -1.82 -5.50
CA VAL A 73 19.39 -1.62 -6.76
C VAL A 73 19.72 -0.25 -7.35
N PRO A 74 19.49 0.01 -8.65
CA PRO A 74 19.62 1.36 -9.16
C PRO A 74 18.54 2.26 -8.56
N LEU A 75 18.94 3.49 -8.23
CA LEU A 75 18.00 4.55 -7.86
C LEU A 75 17.00 4.78 -9.01
N ASP A 76 17.56 4.98 -10.21
CA ASP A 76 16.83 5.18 -11.45
C ASP A 76 17.15 4.07 -12.44
N TYR A 77 16.16 3.23 -12.77
CA TYR A 77 16.32 2.14 -13.73
C TYR A 77 16.59 2.61 -15.17
N ALA A 78 16.18 3.82 -15.55
CA ALA A 78 16.49 4.40 -16.84
C ALA A 78 17.93 4.93 -16.90
N ARG A 79 18.50 5.31 -15.75
CA ARG A 79 19.87 5.80 -15.60
C ARG A 79 20.61 5.04 -14.49
N PRO A 80 20.95 3.76 -14.67
CA PRO A 80 21.45 2.88 -13.60
C PRO A 80 22.80 3.28 -12.99
N ARG A 81 23.45 4.33 -13.50
CA ARG A 81 24.71 4.91 -13.00
C ARG A 81 24.49 6.19 -12.16
N SER A 82 23.29 6.74 -12.08
CA SER A 82 23.01 8.00 -11.38
C SER A 82 22.99 7.88 -9.85
N GLY A 83 22.84 6.67 -9.33
CA GLY A 83 22.75 6.39 -7.90
C GLY A 83 22.26 4.98 -7.63
N THR A 84 22.23 4.61 -6.36
CA THR A 84 21.76 3.31 -5.89
C THR A 84 20.87 3.47 -4.67
N VAL A 85 20.05 2.45 -4.41
CA VAL A 85 19.28 2.29 -3.17
C VAL A 85 19.69 0.95 -2.58
N ASP A 86 19.96 0.93 -1.28
CA ASP A 86 20.23 -0.30 -0.55
C ASP A 86 18.95 -0.78 0.12
N LEU A 87 18.48 -1.96 -0.29
CA LEU A 87 17.27 -2.57 0.23
C LEU A 87 17.59 -3.49 1.40
N ALA A 88 16.91 -3.31 2.52
CA ALA A 88 17.01 -4.19 3.67
C ALA A 88 16.16 -5.46 3.48
N LEU A 89 16.73 -6.61 3.85
CA LEU A 89 16.06 -7.91 3.80
C LEU A 89 16.21 -8.65 5.12
N LEU A 90 15.15 -9.37 5.49
CA LEU A 90 15.16 -10.39 6.52
C LEU A 90 14.78 -11.74 5.90
N LYS A 91 15.53 -12.78 6.24
CA LYS A 91 15.29 -14.14 5.79
C LYS A 91 15.13 -15.07 6.98
N VAL A 92 14.06 -15.85 6.95
CA VAL A 92 13.90 -17.06 7.77
C VAL A 92 14.29 -18.25 6.91
N LYS A 93 15.32 -18.97 7.35
CA LYS A 93 15.84 -20.13 6.62
C LYS A 93 14.81 -21.25 6.55
N ALA A 94 14.77 -21.94 5.42
CA ALA A 94 13.96 -23.15 5.29
C ALA A 94 14.38 -24.21 6.33
N SER A 95 13.40 -24.77 7.05
CA SER A 95 13.62 -25.88 7.98
C SER A 95 13.72 -27.24 7.26
N GLY A 96 13.20 -27.33 6.03
CA GLY A 96 13.22 -28.52 5.20
C GLY A 96 14.05 -28.39 3.92
N LYS A 97 13.79 -29.25 2.93
CA LYS A 97 14.45 -29.19 1.62
C LYS A 97 14.01 -27.91 0.88
N LYS A 98 14.93 -26.94 0.79
CA LYS A 98 14.71 -25.66 0.12
C LYS A 98 14.31 -25.86 -1.35
N ARG A 99 13.18 -25.26 -1.73
CA ARG A 99 12.63 -25.20 -3.10
C ARG A 99 12.97 -23.89 -3.82
N GLY A 100 13.31 -22.86 -3.06
CA GLY A 100 13.61 -21.49 -3.50
C GLY A 100 13.39 -20.53 -2.34
N SER A 101 13.25 -19.25 -2.67
CA SER A 101 12.78 -18.22 -1.74
C SER A 101 11.31 -17.87 -2.00
N LEU A 102 10.63 -17.46 -0.93
CA LEU A 102 9.29 -16.86 -0.96
C LEU A 102 9.44 -15.42 -0.49
N LEU A 103 9.26 -14.45 -1.38
CA LEU A 103 9.18 -13.05 -1.00
C LEU A 103 7.81 -12.76 -0.40
N VAL A 104 7.80 -12.03 0.71
CA VAL A 104 6.57 -11.58 1.39
C VAL A 104 6.57 -10.06 1.45
N ASN A 105 5.42 -9.46 1.15
CA ASN A 105 5.18 -8.03 1.37
C ASN A 105 3.83 -7.86 2.07
N PHE A 106 3.82 -7.01 3.09
CA PHE A 106 2.67 -6.85 4.00
C PHE A 106 1.73 -5.71 3.60
N GLY A 107 2.03 -4.99 2.51
CA GLY A 107 1.22 -3.88 2.05
C GLY A 107 1.55 -2.56 2.74
N GLY A 108 0.50 -1.85 3.16
CA GLY A 108 0.54 -0.41 3.45
C GLY A 108 -0.07 0.35 2.27
N PRO A 109 0.70 0.91 1.31
CA PRO A 109 2.17 0.95 1.23
C PRO A 109 2.84 1.66 2.42
N GLY A 110 4.15 1.52 2.58
CA GLY A 110 4.89 2.09 3.72
C GLY A 110 5.16 1.11 4.86
N GLY A 111 4.55 -0.07 4.85
CA GLY A 111 4.81 -1.11 5.85
C GLY A 111 6.19 -1.77 5.67
N PRO A 112 7.07 -1.76 6.70
CA PRO A 112 8.39 -2.39 6.63
C PRO A 112 8.31 -3.92 6.63
N GLY A 113 8.73 -4.57 5.55
CA GLY A 113 8.68 -6.03 5.42
C GLY A 113 9.68 -6.79 6.30
N VAL A 114 10.78 -6.15 6.71
CA VAL A 114 11.73 -6.71 7.70
C VAL A 114 11.07 -6.84 9.06
N ALA A 115 10.48 -5.76 9.57
CA ALA A 115 9.79 -5.76 10.85
C ALA A 115 8.50 -6.61 10.79
N GLY A 116 7.75 -6.52 9.68
CA GLY A 116 6.54 -7.32 9.48
C GLY A 116 6.79 -8.82 9.53
N LEU A 117 7.85 -9.33 8.89
CA LEU A 117 8.19 -10.76 8.97
C LEU A 117 8.71 -11.14 10.36
N ALA A 118 9.47 -10.25 11.00
CA ALA A 118 9.96 -10.48 12.36
C ALA A 118 8.84 -10.55 13.42
N ALA A 119 7.74 -9.83 13.21
CA ALA A 119 6.62 -9.76 14.13
C ALA A 119 5.86 -11.10 14.26
N ASP A 120 5.76 -11.88 13.18
CA ASP A 120 5.12 -13.20 13.20
C ASP A 120 5.86 -14.28 12.38
N LEU A 121 7.03 -14.70 12.89
CA LEU A 121 7.78 -15.82 12.30
C LEU A 121 6.98 -17.13 12.27
N LYS A 122 6.07 -17.34 13.24
CA LYS A 122 5.33 -18.60 13.41
C LYS A 122 4.22 -18.73 12.38
N GLY A 123 3.56 -17.65 12.01
CA GLY A 123 2.52 -17.62 10.97
C GLY A 123 3.01 -18.13 9.60
N PHE A 124 4.30 -18.01 9.33
CA PHE A 124 4.95 -18.52 8.12
C PHE A 124 5.66 -19.87 8.28
N GLY A 125 5.58 -20.51 9.46
CA GLY A 125 6.34 -21.72 9.78
C GLY A 125 6.09 -22.91 8.85
N ASP A 126 4.85 -23.07 8.35
CA ASP A 126 4.51 -24.10 7.37
C ASP A 126 5.19 -23.85 6.01
N LEU A 127 5.22 -22.60 5.55
CA LEU A 127 5.91 -22.21 4.32
C LEU A 127 7.44 -22.38 4.45
N GLY A 128 7.98 -22.18 5.66
CA GLY A 128 9.37 -22.45 6.02
C GLY A 128 9.80 -23.91 5.80
N LYS A 129 8.87 -24.87 5.67
CA LYS A 129 9.22 -26.27 5.33
C LYS A 129 9.77 -26.41 3.90
N GLY A 130 9.47 -25.46 3.02
CA GLY A 130 9.87 -25.50 1.60
C GLY A 130 10.61 -24.26 1.11
N TYR A 131 10.53 -23.14 1.81
CA TYR A 131 11.08 -21.85 1.37
C TYR A 131 12.00 -21.21 2.40
N ASP A 132 13.03 -20.54 1.90
CA ASP A 132 13.56 -19.40 2.65
C ASP A 132 12.50 -18.29 2.54
N VAL A 133 11.85 -17.92 3.64
CA VAL A 133 10.86 -16.83 3.66
C VAL A 133 11.60 -15.52 3.81
N VAL A 134 11.38 -14.58 2.89
CA VAL A 134 12.14 -13.34 2.79
C VAL A 134 11.18 -12.14 2.83
N GLY A 135 11.27 -11.35 3.89
CA GLY A 135 10.68 -10.02 3.97
C GLY A 135 11.68 -8.98 3.50
N PHE A 136 11.21 -7.91 2.88
CA PHE A 136 12.06 -6.81 2.43
C PHE A 136 11.35 -5.49 2.65
N ASP A 137 12.15 -4.46 2.95
CA ASP A 137 11.66 -3.09 3.02
C ASP A 137 11.76 -2.49 1.61
N PRO A 138 10.63 -2.07 0.98
CA PRO A 138 10.68 -1.35 -0.29
C PRO A 138 11.55 -0.09 -0.20
N ARG A 139 12.05 0.39 -1.35
CA ARG A 139 12.73 1.70 -1.42
C ARG A 139 11.89 2.79 -0.74
N GLY A 140 12.49 3.64 0.07
CA GLY A 140 11.78 4.68 0.82
C GLY A 140 11.14 4.20 2.13
N VAL A 141 11.17 2.90 2.44
CA VAL A 141 10.46 2.31 3.59
C VAL A 141 11.47 1.70 4.57
N GLY A 142 11.19 1.82 5.87
CA GLY A 142 11.93 1.15 6.93
C GLY A 142 13.43 1.42 6.85
N LEU A 143 14.20 0.36 6.70
CA LEU A 143 15.66 0.41 6.66
C LEU A 143 16.23 0.67 5.25
N SER A 144 15.37 0.92 4.25
CA SER A 144 15.74 1.06 2.82
C SER A 144 15.66 2.51 2.35
N GLU A 145 16.59 3.36 2.77
CA GLU A 145 16.63 4.80 2.43
C GLU A 145 15.29 5.51 2.78
N PRO A 146 14.88 5.56 4.06
CA PRO A 146 13.54 5.97 4.46
C PRO A 146 13.22 7.41 4.04
N VAL A 147 12.01 7.62 3.50
CA VAL A 147 11.43 8.96 3.30
C VAL A 147 10.86 9.51 4.60
N SER A 148 10.78 10.84 4.69
CA SER A 148 10.22 11.55 5.85
C SER A 148 9.75 12.94 5.44
N CYS A 149 8.83 13.47 6.23
CA CYS A 149 8.31 14.83 6.20
C CYS A 149 8.82 15.69 7.36
N GLY A 150 9.60 15.09 8.28
CA GLY A 150 10.21 15.74 9.43
C GLY A 150 9.25 15.94 10.60
N ASP A 151 9.82 16.21 11.78
CA ASP A 151 9.09 16.38 13.05
C ASP A 151 8.86 17.88 13.38
N GLU A 152 8.46 18.70 12.39
CA GLU A 152 8.13 20.10 12.66
C GLU A 152 6.71 20.22 13.23
N PRO A 153 6.50 20.93 14.36
CA PRO A 153 5.17 21.20 14.86
C PRO A 153 4.36 21.96 13.82
N GLU A 154 3.13 21.51 13.60
CA GLU A 154 2.16 22.22 12.77
C GLU A 154 2.02 23.67 13.26
N PRO A 155 1.95 24.67 12.36
CA PRO A 155 1.79 26.06 12.76
C PRO A 155 0.50 26.23 13.58
N GLU A 156 0.59 26.86 14.74
CA GLU A 156 -0.56 27.22 15.58
C GLU A 156 -1.55 28.09 14.78
N GLY A 157 -2.85 27.78 14.85
CA GLY A 157 -3.92 28.59 14.25
C GLY A 157 -4.54 28.07 12.95
N LEU A 158 -4.36 26.78 12.62
CA LEU A 158 -5.16 26.06 11.61
C LEU A 158 -6.25 25.20 12.27
N ASP A 159 -6.84 25.72 13.35
CA ASP A 159 -7.67 24.96 14.30
C ASP A 159 -9.13 24.75 13.83
N ASP A 160 -9.47 25.20 12.62
CA ASP A 160 -10.80 25.02 12.04
C ASP A 160 -10.77 23.94 10.94
N PRO A 161 -11.13 22.68 11.26
CA PRO A 161 -11.24 21.62 10.26
C PRO A 161 -12.32 21.90 9.20
N ASP A 162 -13.23 22.86 9.45
CA ASP A 162 -14.25 23.28 8.48
C ASP A 162 -13.70 24.30 7.45
N ASP A 163 -12.52 24.90 7.68
CA ASP A 163 -11.83 25.72 6.68
C ASP A 163 -11.01 24.82 5.73
N ALA A 164 -11.69 24.36 4.68
CA ALA A 164 -11.07 23.59 3.61
C ALA A 164 -9.86 24.30 2.97
N GLY A 165 -9.82 25.64 2.95
CA GLY A 165 -8.66 26.38 2.44
C GLY A 165 -7.43 26.23 3.34
N ALA A 166 -7.64 26.33 4.65
CA ALA A 166 -6.59 26.14 5.67
C ALA A 166 -6.03 24.71 5.64
N VAL A 167 -6.89 23.70 5.59
CA VAL A 167 -6.50 22.28 5.52
C VAL A 167 -5.68 21.99 4.26
N LEU A 168 -6.11 22.49 3.10
CA LEU A 168 -5.39 22.28 1.84
C LEU A 168 -4.02 22.98 1.84
N GLU A 169 -3.92 24.19 2.41
CA GLU A 169 -2.65 24.89 2.55
C GLU A 169 -1.69 24.15 3.50
N GLN A 170 -2.20 23.56 4.57
CA GLN A 170 -1.42 22.70 5.48
C GLN A 170 -0.84 21.49 4.74
N LEU A 171 -1.69 20.75 4.02
CA LEU A 171 -1.30 19.59 3.24
C LEU A 171 -0.24 19.95 2.19
N ARG A 172 -0.36 21.12 1.56
CA ARG A 172 0.64 21.64 0.64
C ARG A 172 1.99 21.84 1.32
N ARG A 173 2.02 22.50 2.48
CA ARG A 173 3.27 22.70 3.26
C ARG A 173 3.87 21.37 3.69
N THR A 174 3.05 20.43 4.13
CA THR A 174 3.48 19.08 4.49
C THR A 174 4.13 18.39 3.30
N ALA A 175 3.50 18.40 2.13
CA ALA A 175 4.07 17.82 0.91
C ALA A 175 5.41 18.49 0.51
N GLU A 176 5.51 19.82 0.61
CA GLU A 176 6.76 20.56 0.35
C GLU A 176 7.88 20.17 1.35
N ARG A 177 7.53 19.98 2.64
CA ARG A 177 8.46 19.45 3.65
C ARG A 177 8.88 18.02 3.32
N CYS A 178 7.95 17.12 2.99
CA CYS A 178 8.27 15.75 2.57
C CYS A 178 9.28 15.73 1.41
N VAL A 179 9.10 16.60 0.40
CA VAL A 179 10.05 16.69 -0.72
C VAL A 179 11.44 17.18 -0.28
N LYS A 180 11.50 18.07 0.72
CA LYS A 180 12.75 18.63 1.23
C LYS A 180 13.50 17.67 2.15
N GLU A 181 12.78 16.99 3.04
CA GLU A 181 13.34 16.09 4.06
C GLU A 181 13.60 14.68 3.49
N SER A 182 12.88 14.29 2.44
CA SER A 182 13.10 13.00 1.78
C SER A 182 14.32 13.02 0.85
N GLY A 183 15.04 11.90 0.85
CA GLY A 183 16.20 11.68 -0.03
C GLY A 183 15.84 11.52 -1.52
N PRO A 184 16.87 11.30 -2.36
CA PRO A 184 16.72 11.19 -3.81
C PRO A 184 15.87 9.99 -4.28
N VAL A 185 15.48 9.11 -3.36
CA VAL A 185 14.57 7.97 -3.60
C VAL A 185 13.16 8.40 -3.93
N LEU A 186 12.71 9.56 -3.44
CA LEU A 186 11.31 9.97 -3.51
C LEU A 186 10.72 9.99 -4.94
N PRO A 187 11.39 10.57 -5.96
CA PRO A 187 10.89 10.54 -7.34
C PRO A 187 10.88 9.14 -7.98
N HIS A 188 11.46 8.15 -7.32
CA HIS A 188 11.62 6.79 -7.80
C HIS A 188 10.92 5.75 -6.93
N ILE A 189 10.06 6.16 -5.99
CA ILE A 189 9.49 5.32 -4.93
C ILE A 189 8.34 4.40 -5.41
N GLY A 190 7.64 4.77 -6.48
CA GLY A 190 6.40 4.10 -6.93
C GLY A 190 6.53 2.60 -7.26
N THR A 191 5.40 1.91 -7.26
CA THR A 191 5.26 0.44 -7.40
C THR A 191 6.06 -0.12 -8.57
N VAL A 192 6.08 0.60 -9.70
CA VAL A 192 6.74 0.20 -10.96
C VAL A 192 8.26 0.00 -10.79
N ASN A 193 8.90 0.72 -9.88
CA ASN A 193 10.32 0.51 -9.58
C ASN A 193 10.51 -0.55 -8.50
N VAL A 194 9.62 -0.63 -7.51
CA VAL A 194 9.64 -1.70 -6.50
C VAL A 194 9.49 -3.08 -7.15
N SER A 195 8.66 -3.23 -8.18
CA SER A 195 8.55 -4.48 -8.94
C SER A 195 9.84 -4.83 -9.71
N ARG A 196 10.60 -3.83 -10.17
CA ARG A 196 11.93 -4.07 -10.76
C ARG A 196 12.94 -4.49 -9.71
N ASP A 197 12.86 -3.92 -8.51
CA ASP A 197 13.66 -4.32 -7.36
C ASP A 197 13.41 -5.77 -6.99
N MET A 198 12.14 -6.20 -6.98
CA MET A 198 11.78 -7.61 -6.77
C MET A 198 12.41 -8.54 -7.81
N ASP A 199 12.62 -8.10 -9.06
CA ASP A 199 13.30 -8.93 -10.06
C ASP A 199 14.81 -9.04 -9.84
N VAL A 200 15.44 -7.96 -9.34
CA VAL A 200 16.83 -7.98 -8.90
C VAL A 200 16.97 -8.88 -7.66
N MET A 201 16.06 -8.77 -6.68
CA MET A 201 15.99 -9.64 -5.50
C MET A 201 15.87 -11.10 -5.90
N ARG A 202 14.92 -11.45 -6.78
CA ARG A 202 14.74 -12.81 -7.31
C ARG A 202 16.07 -13.36 -7.85
N ALA A 203 16.78 -12.58 -8.66
CA ALA A 203 18.06 -12.99 -9.23
C ALA A 203 19.14 -13.17 -8.16
N ALA A 204 19.28 -12.22 -7.23
CA ALA A 204 20.29 -12.26 -6.16
C ALA A 204 20.06 -13.37 -5.14
N LEU A 205 18.80 -13.80 -4.95
CA LEU A 205 18.43 -14.98 -4.16
C LEU A 205 18.72 -16.30 -4.87
N GLY A 206 19.06 -16.26 -6.16
CA GLY A 206 19.38 -17.42 -6.99
C GLY A 206 18.17 -18.10 -7.62
N ASP A 207 17.00 -17.47 -7.58
CA ASP A 207 15.76 -18.07 -8.09
C ASP A 207 15.53 -17.74 -9.56
N LYS A 208 15.13 -18.74 -10.37
CA LYS A 208 14.76 -18.52 -11.78
C LYS A 208 13.39 -17.85 -11.93
N LYS A 209 12.52 -18.03 -10.95
CA LYS A 209 11.14 -17.53 -10.91
C LYS A 209 10.85 -16.97 -9.53
N LEU A 210 10.13 -15.88 -9.44
CA LEU A 210 9.71 -15.27 -8.18
C LEU A 210 8.55 -16.07 -7.58
N ASN A 211 8.72 -16.60 -6.36
CA ASN A 211 7.57 -17.01 -5.54
C ASN A 211 7.23 -15.85 -4.59
N TYR A 212 5.95 -15.53 -4.48
CA TYR A 212 5.51 -14.31 -3.83
C TYR A 212 4.21 -14.51 -3.06
N LEU A 213 4.11 -13.90 -1.89
CA LEU A 213 2.90 -13.74 -1.11
C LEU A 213 2.79 -12.26 -0.75
N GLY A 214 1.87 -11.56 -1.44
CA GLY A 214 1.60 -10.14 -1.19
C GLY A 214 0.26 -9.99 -0.49
N PHE A 215 0.25 -9.13 0.52
CA PHE A 215 -0.94 -8.73 1.25
C PHE A 215 -1.32 -7.29 0.93
N SER A 216 -2.62 -6.97 0.84
CA SER A 216 -3.08 -5.59 0.69
C SER A 216 -2.43 -4.89 -0.53
N TYR A 217 -1.84 -3.71 -0.40
CA TYR A 217 -1.01 -3.06 -1.45
C TYR A 217 0.05 -3.99 -2.08
N GLY A 218 0.58 -4.97 -1.33
CA GLY A 218 1.48 -6.00 -1.88
C GLY A 218 0.85 -6.79 -3.03
N THR A 219 -0.47 -6.86 -3.10
CA THR A 219 -1.19 -7.46 -4.24
C THR A 219 -1.09 -6.64 -5.52
N ARG A 220 -1.21 -5.31 -5.43
CA ARG A 220 -0.93 -4.36 -6.53
C ARG A 220 0.50 -4.52 -7.01
N LEU A 221 1.46 -4.56 -6.08
CA LEU A 221 2.87 -4.78 -6.37
C LEU A 221 3.13 -6.14 -7.08
N GLY A 222 2.50 -7.22 -6.62
CA GLY A 222 2.58 -8.53 -7.26
C GLY A 222 1.99 -8.55 -8.67
N ALA A 223 0.85 -7.90 -8.89
CA ALA A 223 0.23 -7.78 -10.21
C ALA A 223 1.10 -6.96 -11.19
N VAL A 224 1.68 -5.85 -10.74
CA VAL A 224 2.64 -5.06 -11.53
C VAL A 224 3.87 -5.89 -11.90
N TYR A 225 4.41 -6.67 -10.95
CA TYR A 225 5.50 -7.61 -11.25
C TYR A 225 5.09 -8.64 -12.31
N ALA A 226 3.89 -9.21 -12.20
CA ALA A 226 3.38 -10.19 -13.16
C ALA A 226 3.24 -9.60 -14.57
N ALA A 227 2.83 -8.34 -14.70
CA ALA A 227 2.75 -7.63 -15.98
C ALA A 227 4.14 -7.29 -16.56
N GLN A 228 5.08 -6.84 -15.75
CA GLN A 228 6.42 -6.47 -16.21
C GLN A 228 7.32 -7.68 -16.51
N PHE A 229 7.17 -8.76 -15.74
CA PHE A 229 8.04 -9.93 -15.79
C PHE A 229 7.24 -11.24 -15.89
N PRO A 230 6.33 -11.38 -16.88
CA PRO A 230 5.39 -12.50 -16.92
C PRO A 230 6.08 -13.88 -16.99
N LYS A 231 7.24 -13.92 -17.66
CA LYS A 231 8.06 -15.13 -17.79
C LYS A 231 8.99 -15.36 -16.59
N LYS A 232 8.93 -14.56 -15.54
CA LYS A 232 9.67 -14.75 -14.28
C LYS A 232 8.76 -14.97 -13.08
N VAL A 233 7.44 -15.01 -13.28
CA VAL A 233 6.49 -15.42 -12.23
C VAL A 233 6.59 -16.92 -11.94
N GLY A 234 6.69 -17.24 -10.65
CA GLY A 234 6.64 -18.59 -10.07
C GLY A 234 5.28 -18.87 -9.45
N ARG A 235 5.23 -19.18 -8.15
CA ARG A 235 3.97 -19.32 -7.40
C ARG A 235 3.66 -17.99 -6.72
N MET A 236 2.54 -17.38 -7.06
CA MET A 236 2.21 -16.03 -6.60
C MET A 236 0.80 -16.01 -6.01
N VAL A 237 0.71 -15.53 -4.77
CA VAL A 237 -0.53 -15.34 -4.02
C VAL A 237 -0.70 -13.86 -3.75
N LEU A 238 -1.91 -13.37 -4.01
CA LEU A 238 -2.34 -12.00 -3.78
C LEU A 238 -3.54 -12.07 -2.82
N ASP A 239 -3.38 -11.64 -1.57
CA ASP A 239 -4.39 -11.78 -0.50
C ASP A 239 -4.81 -10.42 0.06
N GLY A 240 -6.12 -10.13 0.08
CA GLY A 240 -6.63 -8.77 0.24
C GLY A 240 -6.29 -7.96 -1.00
N VAL A 241 -6.98 -8.26 -2.11
CA VAL A 241 -6.61 -7.76 -3.44
C VAL A 241 -6.99 -6.29 -3.61
N ASP A 242 -5.97 -5.48 -3.79
CA ASP A 242 -6.02 -4.07 -4.13
C ASP A 242 -6.40 -3.88 -5.61
N THR A 243 -7.03 -2.75 -5.90
CA THR A 243 -7.36 -2.34 -7.27
C THR A 243 -6.12 -1.92 -8.05
N LEU A 244 -6.19 -2.10 -9.37
CA LEU A 244 -5.15 -1.72 -10.32
C LEU A 244 -5.50 -0.45 -11.09
N THR A 245 -6.76 -0.01 -11.01
CA THR A 245 -7.31 0.96 -11.94
C THR A 245 -8.01 2.12 -11.29
N GLU A 246 -8.64 1.92 -10.13
CA GLU A 246 -9.37 3.00 -9.47
C GLU A 246 -8.39 4.14 -9.07
N PRO A 247 -8.76 5.40 -9.31
CA PRO A 247 -8.10 6.57 -8.74
C PRO A 247 -8.15 6.59 -7.20
N VAL A 248 -7.34 7.42 -6.56
CA VAL A 248 -7.24 7.47 -5.08
C VAL A 248 -8.55 7.91 -4.41
N ASP A 249 -9.34 8.80 -5.01
CA ASP A 249 -10.63 9.24 -4.48
C ASP A 249 -11.68 8.11 -4.49
N GLU A 250 -11.79 7.36 -5.58
CA GLU A 250 -12.65 6.17 -5.65
C GLU A 250 -12.20 5.09 -4.64
N GLN A 251 -10.90 4.92 -4.44
CA GLN A 251 -10.35 4.03 -3.40
C GLN A 251 -10.73 4.48 -1.99
N GLY A 252 -10.73 5.78 -1.72
CA GLY A 252 -11.17 6.33 -0.44
C GLY A 252 -12.65 6.04 -0.16
N LEU A 253 -13.52 6.25 -1.15
CA LEU A 253 -14.96 5.93 -1.04
C LEU A 253 -15.17 4.42 -0.80
N ALA A 254 -14.44 3.59 -1.55
CA ALA A 254 -14.44 2.14 -1.37
C ALA A 254 -14.06 1.71 0.04
N SER A 255 -13.03 2.34 0.60
CA SER A 255 -12.52 2.05 1.93
C SER A 255 -13.50 2.49 3.02
N ALA A 256 -14.12 3.67 2.87
CA ALA A 256 -15.17 4.14 3.79
C ALA A 256 -16.37 3.17 3.82
N GLU A 257 -16.83 2.71 2.66
CA GLU A 257 -17.92 1.73 2.53
C GLU A 257 -17.54 0.38 3.14
N GLY A 258 -16.30 -0.09 2.89
CA GLY A 258 -15.75 -1.33 3.43
C GLY A 258 -15.67 -1.31 4.96
N GLN A 259 -15.12 -0.23 5.53
CA GLN A 259 -15.05 -0.03 6.98
C GLN A 259 -16.43 0.07 7.62
N GLN A 260 -17.38 0.77 6.98
CA GLN A 260 -18.76 0.82 7.44
C GLN A 260 -19.38 -0.58 7.47
N THR A 261 -19.20 -1.36 6.41
CA THR A 261 -19.67 -2.75 6.36
C THR A 261 -19.04 -3.61 7.46
N ALA A 262 -17.74 -3.43 7.74
CA ALA A 262 -17.07 -4.16 8.80
C ALA A 262 -17.58 -3.76 10.20
N LEU A 263 -17.85 -2.48 10.44
CA LEU A 263 -18.49 -2.00 11.67
C LEU A 263 -19.86 -2.66 11.84
N ASP A 264 -20.63 -2.77 10.77
CA ASP A 264 -21.97 -3.36 10.79
C ASP A 264 -21.92 -4.85 11.14
N ASN A 265 -20.95 -5.57 10.56
CA ASN A 265 -20.71 -6.97 10.86
C ASN A 265 -20.23 -7.16 12.30
N PHE A 266 -19.38 -6.25 12.81
CA PHE A 266 -18.97 -6.25 14.21
C PHE A 266 -20.14 -6.02 15.15
N LEU A 267 -21.00 -5.02 14.89
CA LEU A 267 -22.16 -4.72 15.73
C LEU A 267 -23.17 -5.87 15.70
N LEU A 268 -23.44 -6.45 14.52
CA LEU A 268 -24.29 -7.63 14.40
C LEU A 268 -23.73 -8.84 15.15
N TRP A 269 -22.42 -9.02 15.14
CA TRP A 269 -21.77 -10.04 15.95
C TRP A 269 -21.91 -9.71 17.44
N CYS A 270 -21.59 -8.50 17.85
CA CYS A 270 -21.65 -8.05 19.24
C CYS A 270 -23.04 -8.33 19.83
N THR A 271 -24.11 -7.83 19.20
CA THR A 271 -25.46 -7.94 19.75
C THR A 271 -26.01 -9.37 19.85
N LYS A 272 -25.36 -10.34 19.19
CA LYS A 272 -25.66 -11.77 19.32
C LYS A 272 -24.87 -12.47 20.42
N ASN A 273 -23.88 -11.80 21.01
CA ASN A 273 -23.02 -12.35 22.05
C ASN A 273 -23.39 -11.75 23.41
N ALA A 274 -23.31 -12.59 24.46
CA ALA A 274 -23.53 -12.13 25.82
C ALA A 274 -22.51 -11.06 26.21
N GLY A 275 -22.97 -9.98 26.85
CA GLY A 275 -22.11 -8.90 27.32
C GLY A 275 -21.85 -7.80 26.28
N CYS A 276 -22.55 -7.76 25.15
CA CYS A 276 -22.51 -6.60 24.26
C CYS A 276 -23.09 -5.36 24.97
N VAL A 277 -22.28 -4.31 25.08
CA VAL A 277 -22.68 -3.05 25.73
C VAL A 277 -23.82 -2.34 25.00
N PHE A 278 -23.99 -2.60 23.70
CA PHE A 278 -25.04 -1.99 22.88
C PHE A 278 -26.40 -2.68 22.98
N GLY A 279 -26.53 -3.74 23.78
CA GLY A 279 -27.75 -4.55 23.86
C GLY A 279 -27.87 -5.56 22.73
N ASP A 280 -29.09 -5.83 22.27
CA ASP A 280 -29.44 -6.90 21.34
C ASP A 280 -29.91 -6.42 19.94
N ASP A 281 -30.05 -5.11 19.71
CA ASP A 281 -30.41 -4.53 18.41
C ASP A 281 -29.21 -3.84 17.74
N SER A 282 -28.72 -4.41 16.64
CA SER A 282 -27.56 -3.89 15.91
C SER A 282 -27.81 -2.55 15.22
N ARG A 283 -29.07 -2.20 14.91
CA ARG A 283 -29.40 -0.87 14.35
C ARG A 283 -29.25 0.21 15.42
N ARG A 284 -29.81 -0.05 16.61
CA ARG A 284 -29.65 0.84 17.76
C ARG A 284 -28.19 0.94 18.20
N ALA A 285 -27.44 -0.15 18.10
CA ALA A 285 -25.99 -0.15 18.34
C ALA A 285 -25.25 0.81 17.41
N ARG A 286 -25.61 0.84 16.11
CA ARG A 286 -25.03 1.78 15.14
C ARG A 286 -25.38 3.22 15.47
N GLU A 287 -26.66 3.51 15.72
CA GLU A 287 -27.11 4.86 16.11
C GLU A 287 -26.37 5.35 17.36
N THR A 288 -26.15 4.46 18.33
CA THR A 288 -25.37 4.77 19.53
C THR A 288 -23.92 5.08 19.19
N MET A 289 -23.30 4.33 18.28
CA MET A 289 -21.92 4.56 17.87
C MET A 289 -21.74 5.93 17.20
N VAL A 290 -22.61 6.27 16.24
CA VAL A 290 -22.60 7.58 15.57
C VAL A 290 -22.74 8.69 16.60
N LYS A 291 -23.72 8.56 17.51
CA LYS A 291 -23.94 9.55 18.57
C LYS A 291 -22.73 9.71 19.50
N VAL A 292 -22.03 8.62 19.84
CA VAL A 292 -20.85 8.66 20.71
C VAL A 292 -19.71 9.40 20.04
N ILE A 293 -19.53 9.21 18.73
CA ILE A 293 -18.52 9.93 17.94
C ILE A 293 -18.87 11.43 17.92
N GLU A 294 -20.10 11.78 17.55
CA GLU A 294 -20.58 13.17 17.54
C GLU A 294 -20.45 13.86 18.91
N ASP A 295 -20.86 13.18 19.98
CA ASP A 295 -20.79 13.72 21.34
C ASP A 295 -19.33 13.95 21.78
N LEU A 296 -18.39 13.08 21.37
CA LEU A 296 -16.96 13.22 21.68
C LEU A 296 -16.25 14.25 20.80
N ASP A 297 -16.69 14.47 19.56
CA ASP A 297 -16.18 15.57 18.73
C ASP A 297 -16.64 16.93 19.28
N ALA A 298 -17.88 17.02 19.75
CA ALA A 298 -18.40 18.22 20.39
C ALA A 298 -17.84 18.47 21.81
N MET A 299 -17.57 17.42 22.57
CA MET A 299 -17.04 17.48 23.93
C MET A 299 -15.94 16.43 24.16
N PRO A 300 -14.69 16.72 23.71
CA PRO A 300 -13.59 15.79 23.84
C PRO A 300 -13.27 15.45 25.30
N LEU A 301 -12.86 14.21 25.54
CA LEU A 301 -12.30 13.82 26.83
C LEU A 301 -10.90 14.41 26.97
N ARG A 302 -10.59 14.99 28.12
CA ARG A 302 -9.29 15.61 28.39
C ARG A 302 -8.52 14.84 29.45
N SER A 303 -7.29 14.46 29.14
CA SER A 303 -6.36 13.90 30.11
C SER A 303 -5.74 14.98 31.00
N THR A 304 -5.07 14.55 32.07
CA THR A 304 -4.44 15.47 33.04
C THR A 304 -3.29 16.29 32.48
N ASP A 305 -2.64 15.80 31.41
CA ASP A 305 -1.60 16.50 30.64
C ASP A 305 -2.16 17.35 29.50
N GLY A 306 -3.49 17.43 29.37
CA GLY A 306 -4.17 18.30 28.41
C GLY A 306 -4.38 17.70 27.01
N ALA A 307 -4.01 16.44 26.79
CA ALA A 307 -4.32 15.74 25.54
C ALA A 307 -5.83 15.48 25.44
N GLU A 308 -6.37 15.66 24.23
CA GLU A 308 -7.77 15.41 23.92
C GLU A 308 -7.96 14.05 23.28
N PHE A 309 -9.08 13.40 23.61
CA PHE A 309 -9.58 12.20 22.96
C PHE A 309 -10.99 12.50 22.42
N THR A 310 -11.09 12.48 21.10
CA THR A 310 -12.22 12.92 20.26
C THR A 310 -12.99 11.73 19.70
N GLY A 311 -14.12 11.97 19.04
CA GLY A 311 -14.87 10.93 18.32
C GLY A 311 -14.04 10.38 17.16
N GLN A 312 -13.30 11.26 16.51
CA GLN A 312 -12.31 10.95 15.51
C GLN A 312 -11.18 9.99 15.97
N ASP A 313 -10.79 10.01 17.25
CA ASP A 313 -9.89 9.00 17.82
C ASP A 313 -10.59 7.62 17.94
N VAL A 314 -11.90 7.60 18.25
CA VAL A 314 -12.71 6.37 18.21
C VAL A 314 -12.76 5.81 16.79
N VAL A 315 -12.99 6.65 15.78
CA VAL A 315 -13.00 6.26 14.37
C VAL A 315 -11.68 5.60 13.97
N SER A 316 -10.54 6.19 14.33
CA SER A 316 -9.21 5.61 14.06
C SER A 316 -9.04 4.24 14.71
N VAL A 317 -9.45 4.08 15.98
CA VAL A 317 -9.39 2.77 16.67
C VAL A 317 -10.32 1.75 16.02
N LEU A 318 -11.54 2.13 15.64
CA LEU A 318 -12.46 1.25 14.93
C LEU A 318 -11.86 0.81 13.60
N GLY A 319 -11.33 1.76 12.82
CA GLY A 319 -10.68 1.49 11.53
C GLY A 319 -9.59 0.43 11.67
N SER A 320 -8.73 0.54 12.68
CA SER A 320 -7.66 -0.42 12.96
C SER A 320 -8.18 -1.77 13.50
N ALA A 321 -9.07 -1.76 14.50
CA ALA A 321 -9.55 -2.98 15.15
C ALA A 321 -10.40 -3.86 14.22
N LEU A 322 -11.12 -3.26 13.28
CA LEU A 322 -11.97 -3.98 12.33
C LEU A 322 -11.18 -4.78 11.27
N TYR A 323 -9.87 -4.53 11.12
CA TYR A 323 -8.99 -5.35 10.27
C TYR A 323 -8.90 -6.80 10.74
N SER A 324 -9.12 -7.05 12.04
CA SER A 324 -8.94 -8.37 12.62
C SER A 324 -10.18 -8.76 13.41
N ARG A 325 -10.89 -9.79 12.92
CA ARG A 325 -12.02 -10.38 13.64
C ARG A 325 -11.63 -10.87 15.03
N GLN A 326 -10.37 -11.28 15.22
CA GLN A 326 -9.84 -11.70 16.51
C GLN A 326 -9.79 -10.55 17.53
N ALA A 327 -9.77 -9.29 17.08
CA ALA A 327 -9.79 -8.12 17.96
C ALA A 327 -11.20 -7.75 18.45
N TRP A 328 -12.27 -8.27 17.84
CA TRP A 328 -13.65 -7.88 18.14
C TRP A 328 -14.06 -8.08 19.62
N PRO A 329 -13.70 -9.18 20.32
CA PRO A 329 -13.98 -9.29 21.75
C PRO A 329 -13.32 -8.21 22.60
N ALA A 330 -12.06 -7.88 22.31
CA ALA A 330 -11.35 -6.82 23.02
C ALA A 330 -11.94 -5.44 22.70
N LEU A 331 -12.30 -5.20 21.45
CA LEU A 331 -12.98 -3.98 21.02
C LEU A 331 -14.33 -3.80 21.73
N SER A 332 -15.16 -4.84 21.80
CA SER A 332 -16.45 -4.79 22.50
C SER A 332 -16.29 -4.47 23.98
N GLN A 333 -15.27 -5.05 24.64
CA GLN A 333 -14.98 -4.75 26.05
C GLN A 333 -14.48 -3.30 26.24
N ALA A 334 -13.62 -2.83 25.34
CA ALA A 334 -13.09 -1.47 25.38
C ALA A 334 -14.17 -0.40 25.16
N LEU A 335 -15.06 -0.62 24.19
CA LEU A 335 -16.24 0.22 23.98
C LEU A 335 -17.17 0.17 25.20
N GLY A 336 -17.27 -0.98 25.86
CA GLY A 336 -17.97 -1.12 27.14
C GLY A 336 -17.48 -0.15 28.20
N ALA A 337 -16.15 -0.08 28.41
CA ALA A 337 -15.53 0.81 29.39
C ALA A 337 -15.71 2.29 29.02
N LEU A 338 -15.61 2.64 27.72
CA LEU A 338 -15.85 4.00 27.26
C LEU A 338 -17.30 4.44 27.55
N LEU A 339 -18.28 3.60 27.24
CA LEU A 339 -19.70 3.93 27.38
C LEU A 339 -20.17 3.92 28.84
N ALA A 340 -19.60 3.07 29.68
CA ALA A 340 -19.97 2.97 31.09
C ALA A 340 -19.30 4.05 31.95
N ASP A 341 -18.00 4.26 31.75
CA ASP A 341 -17.14 5.01 32.67
C ASP A 341 -16.49 6.25 32.04
N GLY A 342 -16.65 6.47 30.74
CA GLY A 342 -15.92 7.53 30.01
C GLY A 342 -14.41 7.28 29.96
N ASP A 343 -13.95 6.03 30.05
CA ASP A 343 -12.52 5.68 30.05
C ASP A 343 -12.02 5.24 28.65
N PRO A 344 -11.25 6.09 27.92
CA PRO A 344 -10.76 5.76 26.58
C PRO A 344 -9.54 4.83 26.61
N ARG A 345 -8.89 4.59 27.76
CA ARG A 345 -7.60 3.88 27.82
C ARG A 345 -7.66 2.46 27.28
N ALA A 346 -8.77 1.75 27.51
CA ALA A 346 -8.95 0.42 26.96
C ALA A 346 -9.00 0.44 25.42
N LEU A 347 -9.68 1.45 24.87
CA LEU A 347 -9.83 1.63 23.43
C LEU A 347 -8.50 2.04 22.79
N MET A 348 -7.77 2.97 23.39
CA MET A 348 -6.42 3.37 22.95
C MET A 348 -5.44 2.17 22.90
N ARG A 349 -5.52 1.26 23.88
CA ARG A 349 -4.70 0.02 23.85
C ARG A 349 -5.08 -0.92 22.71
N VAL A 350 -6.37 -1.01 22.36
CA VAL A 350 -6.84 -1.81 21.23
C VAL A 350 -6.34 -1.20 19.91
N GLY A 351 -6.43 0.12 19.75
CA GLY A 351 -5.92 0.82 18.56
C GLY A 351 -4.42 0.67 18.37
N GLY A 352 -3.64 0.82 19.45
CA GLY A 352 -2.18 0.65 19.42
C GLY A 352 -1.70 -0.77 19.16
N ALA A 353 -2.54 -1.79 19.40
CA ALA A 353 -2.21 -3.19 19.11
C ALA A 353 -2.41 -3.58 17.63
N GLY A 354 -3.14 -2.77 16.85
CA GLY A 354 -3.50 -3.06 15.46
C GLY A 354 -2.44 -2.71 14.41
N GLY A 355 -1.34 -2.07 14.80
CA GLY A 355 -0.13 -1.94 13.97
C GLY A 355 -0.23 -1.09 12.70
N MET A 356 -1.39 -0.48 12.40
CA MET A 356 -1.57 0.54 11.37
C MET A 356 -2.19 1.77 12.03
N GLY A 357 -1.39 2.49 12.82
CA GLY A 357 -1.81 3.75 13.42
C GLY A 357 -1.84 4.85 12.37
N VAL A 358 -2.89 4.92 11.55
CA VAL A 358 -3.20 6.15 10.81
C VAL A 358 -3.95 7.06 11.79
N GLY A 359 -3.17 7.77 12.60
CA GLY A 359 -3.68 8.76 13.54
C GLY A 359 -4.44 9.88 12.82
N HIS A 360 -5.23 10.63 13.58
CA HIS A 360 -6.01 11.74 13.07
C HIS A 360 -5.10 12.86 12.52
N GLY A 361 -5.20 13.12 11.22
CA GLY A 361 -4.41 14.14 10.52
C GLY A 361 -2.97 13.71 10.22
N PHE A 362 -2.47 14.09 9.05
CA PHE A 362 -1.05 14.02 8.68
C PHE A 362 -0.13 14.92 9.55
N GLY A 363 -0.53 15.22 10.78
CA GLY A 363 0.10 16.18 11.71
C GLY A 363 -0.08 15.90 13.20
N ARG A 364 -1.03 15.06 13.68
CA ARG A 364 -1.03 14.61 15.08
C ARG A 364 -0.36 13.24 15.18
N GLY A 365 0.91 13.26 15.60
CA GLY A 365 1.71 12.07 15.81
C GLY A 365 1.12 11.11 16.84
N PHE A 366 0.39 10.10 16.37
CA PHE A 366 0.24 8.81 17.03
C PHE A 366 0.85 7.71 16.16
N GLY A 367 2.13 7.89 15.83
CA GLY A 367 2.97 6.86 15.23
C GLY A 367 3.41 5.83 16.28
N HIS A 368 2.50 4.93 16.69
CA HIS A 368 2.94 3.66 17.29
C HIS A 368 3.09 2.62 16.19
N GLY A 369 4.02 2.92 15.26
CA GLY A 369 4.64 1.89 14.41
C GLY A 369 5.42 0.90 15.28
N PHE A 370 5.72 -0.26 14.70
CA PHE A 370 6.45 -1.34 15.38
C PHE A 370 7.81 -0.86 15.95
N GLY A 371 7.85 -0.63 17.25
CA GLY A 371 9.07 -0.46 18.03
C GLY A 371 9.68 0.95 17.99
N HIS A 372 10.12 1.44 19.15
CA HIS A 372 10.88 2.67 19.32
C HIS A 372 11.90 2.85 18.19
N GLY A 373 11.78 3.95 17.44
CA GLY A 373 12.57 4.21 16.24
C GLY A 373 14.07 4.08 16.48
N ARG A 374 14.76 3.43 15.53
CA ARG A 374 16.19 3.71 15.31
C ARG A 374 16.33 5.22 15.11
N GLN A 375 17.42 5.84 15.56
CA GLN A 375 17.71 7.25 15.18
C GLN A 375 17.73 7.48 13.66
N ASP A 376 17.86 6.41 12.88
CA ASP A 376 18.06 6.48 11.43
C ASP A 376 16.81 6.10 10.62
N VAL A 377 15.72 5.67 11.26
CA VAL A 377 14.41 5.49 10.61
C VAL A 377 13.45 6.51 11.24
N PRO A 378 13.05 7.55 10.49
CA PRO A 378 12.11 8.57 10.98
C PRO A 378 10.80 7.96 11.48
N GLN A 379 10.23 8.51 12.56
CA GLN A 379 9.00 7.97 13.16
C GLN A 379 7.80 8.07 12.22
N ASP A 380 7.80 9.08 11.37
CA ASP A 380 6.79 9.32 10.34
C ASP A 380 7.02 8.52 9.05
N ASN A 381 8.07 7.67 8.97
CA ASN A 381 8.42 7.01 7.71
C ASN A 381 7.28 6.19 7.10
N GLU A 382 6.52 5.47 7.93
CA GLU A 382 5.41 4.64 7.44
C GLU A 382 4.32 5.49 6.78
N THR A 383 3.89 6.58 7.43
CA THR A 383 2.86 7.50 6.90
C THR A 383 3.38 8.35 5.74
N ALA A 384 4.63 8.81 5.81
CA ALA A 384 5.29 9.52 4.71
C ALA A 384 5.43 8.63 3.46
N ALA A 385 5.81 7.36 3.64
CA ALA A 385 5.91 6.40 2.54
C ALA A 385 4.54 6.00 2.00
N LEU A 386 3.53 5.84 2.87
CA LEU A 386 2.14 5.59 2.47
C LEU A 386 1.65 6.68 1.50
N ALA A 387 1.83 7.96 1.88
CA ALA A 387 1.49 9.09 1.02
C ALA A 387 2.34 9.06 -0.25
N ALA A 388 3.67 9.08 -0.13
CA ALA A 388 4.59 9.14 -1.26
C ALA A 388 4.33 8.08 -2.34
N VAL A 389 4.06 6.83 -1.93
CA VAL A 389 3.81 5.71 -2.86
C VAL A 389 2.44 5.83 -3.51
N ASN A 390 1.36 6.02 -2.74
CA ASN A 390 0.02 6.16 -3.31
C ASN A 390 -0.07 7.35 -4.27
N CYS A 391 0.58 8.45 -3.91
CA CYS A 391 0.73 9.63 -4.74
C CYS A 391 1.56 9.40 -6.00
N ALA A 392 2.64 8.61 -5.90
CA ALA A 392 3.45 8.23 -7.04
C ALA A 392 2.72 7.25 -8.00
N ASP A 393 1.78 6.46 -7.49
CA ASP A 393 1.07 5.44 -8.26
C ASP A 393 -0.26 5.94 -8.85
N ASP A 394 -0.63 7.20 -8.60
CA ASP A 394 -1.79 7.84 -9.23
C ASP A 394 -1.40 9.04 -10.12
N PRO A 395 -0.82 8.79 -11.32
CA PRO A 395 -0.39 9.87 -12.22
C PRO A 395 -1.53 10.71 -12.78
N ASP A 396 -2.75 10.17 -12.82
CA ASP A 396 -3.92 10.79 -13.43
C ASP A 396 -4.72 11.63 -12.41
N ARG A 397 -4.25 11.70 -11.16
CA ARG A 397 -4.94 12.41 -10.07
C ARG A 397 -5.22 13.88 -10.39
N PRO A 398 -6.35 14.42 -9.89
CA PRO A 398 -6.62 15.85 -9.94
C PRO A 398 -5.45 16.70 -9.42
N GLY A 399 -5.12 17.79 -10.13
CA GLY A 399 -4.22 18.80 -9.59
C GLY A 399 -4.88 19.56 -8.43
N ALA A 400 -4.06 20.17 -7.56
CA ALA A 400 -4.49 20.90 -6.36
C ALA A 400 -5.71 21.83 -6.60
N ARG A 401 -5.66 22.68 -7.64
CA ARG A 401 -6.76 23.60 -7.97
C ARG A 401 -8.10 22.94 -8.29
N LYS A 402 -8.11 21.67 -8.72
CA LYS A 402 -9.34 20.91 -8.96
C LYS A 402 -9.88 20.38 -7.62
N VAL A 403 -9.02 19.85 -6.77
CA VAL A 403 -9.38 19.41 -5.41
C VAL A 403 -9.97 20.55 -4.59
N GLU A 404 -9.32 21.74 -4.60
CA GLU A 404 -9.83 22.96 -3.93
C GLU A 404 -11.27 23.31 -4.31
N LYS A 405 -11.67 23.06 -5.57
CA LYS A 405 -13.02 23.36 -6.06
C LYS A 405 -14.03 22.26 -5.75
N GLU A 406 -13.56 21.04 -5.56
CA GLU A 406 -14.40 19.85 -5.39
C GLU A 406 -14.47 19.38 -3.93
N ILE A 407 -13.73 19.99 -3.02
CA ILE A 407 -13.61 19.55 -1.62
C ILE A 407 -14.96 19.42 -0.91
N GLY A 408 -15.85 20.41 -1.04
CA GLY A 408 -17.19 20.33 -0.44
C GLY A 408 -18.06 19.21 -1.01
N ARG A 409 -17.91 18.91 -2.31
CA ARG A 409 -18.58 17.76 -2.94
C ARG A 409 -18.00 16.44 -2.40
N LEU A 410 -16.68 16.35 -2.28
CA LEU A 410 -16.01 15.17 -1.74
C LEU A 410 -16.40 14.94 -0.27
N GLN A 411 -16.43 15.98 0.56
CA GLN A 411 -16.91 15.88 1.95
C GLN A 411 -18.31 15.26 2.01
N GLN A 412 -19.25 15.81 1.23
CA GLN A 412 -20.61 15.29 1.17
C GLN A 412 -20.66 13.82 0.69
N GLU A 413 -19.94 13.48 -0.37
CA GLU A 413 -19.94 12.11 -0.91
C GLU A 413 -19.39 11.09 0.08
N PHE A 414 -18.34 11.44 0.82
CA PHE A 414 -17.75 10.56 1.83
C PHE A 414 -18.66 10.39 3.04
N GLU A 415 -19.29 11.47 3.51
CA GLU A 415 -20.28 11.42 4.61
C GLU A 415 -21.51 10.59 4.24
N GLU A 416 -22.00 10.71 3.01
CA GLU A 416 -23.13 9.92 2.49
C GLU A 416 -22.81 8.41 2.42
N VAL A 417 -21.57 8.05 2.08
CA VAL A 417 -21.13 6.64 2.05
C VAL A 417 -20.96 6.08 3.46
N SER A 418 -20.45 6.88 4.39
CA SER A 418 -20.20 6.44 5.76
C SER A 418 -20.18 7.62 6.74
N PRO A 419 -21.18 7.73 7.63
CA PRO A 419 -21.18 8.79 8.65
C PRO A 419 -20.09 8.59 9.71
N VAL A 420 -19.49 7.39 9.80
CA VAL A 420 -18.42 7.09 10.76
C VAL A 420 -17.05 7.25 10.14
N PHE A 421 -16.86 6.79 8.90
CA PHE A 421 -15.54 6.67 8.28
C PHE A 421 -15.32 7.64 7.11
N GLY A 422 -16.34 8.39 6.70
CA GLY A 422 -16.28 9.29 5.55
C GLY A 422 -15.17 10.34 5.70
N GLU A 423 -15.23 11.15 6.74
CA GLU A 423 -14.24 12.19 7.03
C GLU A 423 -12.81 11.63 7.14
N HIS A 424 -12.67 10.53 7.89
CA HIS A 424 -11.38 9.86 8.07
C HIS A 424 -10.77 9.39 6.73
N ASN A 425 -11.57 8.79 5.84
CA ASN A 425 -11.08 8.33 4.53
C ASN A 425 -10.88 9.47 3.54
N LEU A 426 -11.62 10.58 3.65
CA LEU A 426 -11.34 11.77 2.84
C LEU A 426 -9.94 12.30 3.13
N THR A 427 -9.50 12.29 4.39
CA THR A 427 -8.14 12.69 4.77
C THR A 427 -7.08 11.88 4.03
N LEU A 428 -7.31 10.58 3.81
CA LEU A 428 -6.42 9.73 3.00
C LEU A 428 -6.38 10.15 1.53
N VAL A 429 -7.50 10.61 0.96
CA VAL A 429 -7.51 11.14 -0.42
C VAL A 429 -6.72 12.44 -0.51
N LEU A 430 -6.91 13.32 0.47
CA LEU A 430 -6.27 14.62 0.53
C LEU A 430 -4.77 14.55 0.82
N MET A 431 -4.25 13.40 1.28
CA MET A 431 -2.82 13.21 1.53
C MET A 431 -1.96 13.49 0.30
N CYS A 432 -2.51 13.34 -0.90
CA CYS A 432 -1.81 13.60 -2.15
C CYS A 432 -1.88 15.05 -2.64
N PHE A 433 -2.60 15.90 -1.92
CA PHE A 433 -2.63 17.32 -2.20
C PHE A 433 -1.25 17.95 -2.01
N GLY A 434 -0.83 18.78 -2.96
CA GLY A 434 0.49 19.43 -2.94
C GLY A 434 1.68 18.53 -3.32
N TRP A 435 1.52 17.21 -3.40
CA TRP A 435 2.61 16.32 -3.80
C TRP A 435 3.03 16.54 -5.27
N PRO A 436 4.31 16.30 -5.61
CA PRO A 436 4.79 16.29 -7.00
C PRO A 436 4.00 15.28 -7.85
N ALA A 437 3.82 15.58 -9.14
CA ALA A 437 3.11 14.70 -10.06
C ALA A 437 3.60 13.24 -9.96
N GLY A 438 2.65 12.31 -10.02
CA GLY A 438 2.93 10.89 -9.87
C GLY A 438 3.92 10.35 -10.91
N THR A 439 4.45 9.16 -10.62
CA THR A 439 5.31 8.43 -11.56
C THR A 439 4.48 7.77 -12.65
N SER A 440 5.12 7.19 -13.67
CA SER A 440 4.43 6.48 -14.75
C SER A 440 3.88 5.12 -14.29
N TYR A 441 2.86 5.11 -13.43
CA TYR A 441 2.14 3.91 -13.04
C TYR A 441 1.43 3.30 -14.26
N ILE A 442 1.51 1.98 -14.40
CA ILE A 442 1.19 1.28 -15.64
C ILE A 442 -0.25 0.73 -15.64
N ARG A 443 -1.23 1.57 -15.28
CA ARG A 443 -2.65 1.15 -15.14
C ARG A 443 -3.12 0.35 -16.35
N LYS A 444 -2.84 0.83 -17.57
CA LYS A 444 -3.36 0.27 -18.83
C LYS A 444 -2.66 -1.03 -19.25
N GLU A 445 -1.44 -1.25 -18.78
CA GLU A 445 -0.60 -2.37 -19.15
C GLU A 445 -0.75 -3.57 -18.20
N VAL A 446 -1.17 -3.37 -16.95
CA VAL A 446 -1.46 -4.48 -16.01
C VAL A 446 -2.81 -5.09 -16.36
N ARG A 447 -2.85 -5.87 -17.43
CA ARG A 447 -4.02 -6.64 -17.88
C ARG A 447 -3.60 -7.83 -18.75
N ASP A 448 -4.47 -8.83 -18.85
CA ASP A 448 -4.32 -10.00 -19.73
C ASP A 448 -2.93 -10.66 -19.62
N VAL A 449 -2.44 -10.82 -18.39
CA VAL A 449 -1.05 -11.23 -18.16
C VAL A 449 -0.82 -12.70 -18.55
N ASP A 450 0.27 -12.98 -19.25
CA ASP A 450 0.64 -14.32 -19.73
C ASP A 450 1.67 -15.00 -18.78
N THR A 451 1.16 -15.42 -17.63
CA THR A 451 1.92 -16.01 -16.51
C THR A 451 1.42 -17.41 -16.16
N PRO A 452 2.15 -18.18 -15.32
CA PRO A 452 1.51 -19.24 -14.54
C PRO A 452 0.34 -18.68 -13.71
N LYS A 453 -0.54 -19.57 -13.24
CA LYS A 453 -1.70 -19.17 -12.46
C LYS A 453 -1.30 -18.41 -11.19
N LEU A 454 -2.04 -17.34 -10.92
CA LEU A 454 -1.97 -16.50 -9.73
C LEU A 454 -3.16 -16.86 -8.84
N LEU A 455 -2.93 -17.07 -7.53
CA LEU A 455 -4.03 -17.27 -6.58
C LEU A 455 -4.38 -15.93 -5.96
N LEU A 456 -5.61 -15.47 -6.20
CA LEU A 456 -6.17 -14.25 -5.63
C LEU A 456 -7.12 -14.65 -4.51
N VAL A 457 -6.92 -14.12 -3.31
CA VAL A 457 -7.77 -14.35 -2.15
C VAL A 457 -8.51 -13.05 -1.84
N GLY A 458 -9.83 -13.09 -1.93
CA GLY A 458 -10.69 -11.96 -1.58
C GLY A 458 -11.54 -12.31 -0.36
N THR A 459 -11.52 -11.47 0.67
CA THR A 459 -12.38 -11.59 1.85
C THR A 459 -13.62 -10.72 1.68
N ARG A 460 -14.81 -11.27 1.97
CA ARG A 460 -16.09 -10.58 1.75
C ARG A 460 -16.31 -9.41 2.70
N GLY A 461 -15.99 -9.58 3.98
CA GLY A 461 -16.04 -8.52 5.00
C GLY A 461 -14.71 -7.81 5.20
N ASP A 462 -13.92 -7.63 4.13
CA ASP A 462 -12.65 -6.92 4.19
C ASP A 462 -12.89 -5.40 4.26
N PRO A 463 -12.43 -4.70 5.32
CA PRO A 463 -12.66 -3.27 5.48
C PRO A 463 -11.79 -2.40 4.56
N ALA A 464 -10.69 -2.93 4.03
CA ALA A 464 -9.66 -2.12 3.36
C ALA A 464 -9.50 -2.47 1.87
N THR A 465 -9.69 -3.73 1.51
CA THR A 465 -9.66 -4.19 0.12
C THR A 465 -10.96 -4.92 -0.23
N PRO A 466 -12.04 -4.19 -0.54
CA PRO A 466 -13.36 -4.78 -0.76
C PRO A 466 -13.34 -5.89 -1.81
N TYR A 467 -14.15 -6.94 -1.60
CA TYR A 467 -14.16 -8.14 -2.46
C TYR A 467 -14.32 -7.85 -3.96
N ARG A 468 -15.03 -6.77 -4.32
CA ARG A 468 -15.19 -6.34 -5.72
C ARG A 468 -13.86 -6.09 -6.43
N TRP A 469 -12.83 -5.63 -5.73
CA TRP A 469 -11.49 -5.42 -6.29
C TRP A 469 -10.81 -6.74 -6.61
N THR A 470 -11.07 -7.79 -5.82
CA THR A 470 -10.60 -9.15 -6.17
C THR A 470 -11.20 -9.60 -7.49
N GLU A 471 -12.50 -9.40 -7.70
CA GLU A 471 -13.17 -9.78 -8.94
C GLU A 471 -12.74 -8.90 -10.13
N GLU A 472 -12.60 -7.59 -9.94
CA GLU A 472 -12.12 -6.66 -10.95
C GLU A 472 -10.69 -7.00 -11.38
N THR A 473 -9.77 -7.12 -10.42
CA THR A 473 -8.38 -7.49 -10.68
C THR A 473 -8.28 -8.88 -11.31
N ALA A 474 -9.09 -9.85 -10.90
CA ALA A 474 -9.13 -11.16 -11.55
C ALA A 474 -9.57 -11.07 -13.02
N ARG A 475 -10.64 -10.32 -13.32
CA ARG A 475 -11.07 -10.06 -14.71
C ARG A 475 -9.97 -9.39 -15.51
N ARG A 476 -9.29 -8.41 -14.90
CA ARG A 476 -8.23 -7.64 -15.54
C ARG A 476 -6.99 -8.48 -15.86
N LEU A 477 -6.54 -9.30 -14.91
CA LEU A 477 -5.40 -10.22 -15.11
C LEU A 477 -5.73 -11.37 -16.07
N GLY A 478 -7.01 -11.58 -16.36
CA GLY A 478 -7.50 -12.51 -17.37
C GLY A 478 -7.30 -13.96 -16.95
N SER A 479 -6.98 -14.81 -17.94
CA SER A 479 -6.95 -16.26 -17.73
C SER A 479 -5.92 -16.74 -16.70
N SER A 480 -4.96 -15.91 -16.29
CA SER A 480 -3.97 -16.26 -15.27
C SER A 480 -4.52 -16.23 -13.85
N ALA A 481 -5.64 -15.54 -13.59
CA ALA A 481 -6.20 -15.44 -12.25
C ALA A 481 -6.99 -16.69 -11.82
N VAL A 482 -6.85 -17.05 -10.54
CA VAL A 482 -7.67 -18.04 -9.83
C VAL A 482 -8.16 -17.38 -8.55
N VAL A 483 -9.46 -17.19 -8.41
CA VAL A 483 -10.08 -16.55 -7.25
C VAL A 483 -10.45 -17.60 -6.19
N LEU A 484 -10.08 -17.33 -4.95
CA LEU A 484 -10.55 -17.98 -3.74
C LEU A 484 -11.42 -16.98 -2.96
N ASP A 485 -12.71 -17.28 -2.84
CA ASP A 485 -13.69 -16.50 -2.10
C ASP A 485 -13.64 -16.83 -0.60
N ASN A 486 -13.17 -15.92 0.24
CA ASN A 486 -13.23 -16.06 1.68
C ASN A 486 -14.48 -15.35 2.22
N LYS A 487 -15.45 -16.13 2.71
CA LYS A 487 -16.73 -15.59 3.22
C LYS A 487 -16.63 -14.97 4.62
N GLY A 488 -15.44 -14.87 5.19
CA GLY A 488 -15.20 -14.29 6.51
C GLY A 488 -15.14 -12.75 6.52
N ASP A 489 -14.76 -12.24 7.68
CA ASP A 489 -14.55 -10.81 7.98
C ASP A 489 -13.09 -10.55 8.34
N GLY A 490 -12.69 -9.29 8.21
CA GLY A 490 -11.33 -8.82 8.47
C GLY A 490 -10.53 -8.67 7.18
N HIS A 491 -9.39 -8.01 7.30
CA HIS A 491 -8.52 -7.70 6.19
C HIS A 491 -7.63 -8.90 5.85
N THR A 492 -7.57 -9.27 4.57
CA THR A 492 -6.89 -10.48 4.06
C THR A 492 -7.51 -11.79 4.58
N GLY A 493 -7.00 -12.96 4.17
CA GLY A 493 -7.54 -14.26 4.56
C GLY A 493 -6.53 -15.22 5.18
N TYR A 494 -5.24 -15.11 4.87
CA TYR A 494 -4.21 -16.10 5.23
C TYR A 494 -4.05 -16.29 6.75
N PHE A 495 -4.12 -15.20 7.52
CA PHE A 495 -4.08 -15.26 8.99
C PHE A 495 -5.47 -15.37 9.62
N GLY A 496 -6.53 -14.99 8.87
CA GLY A 496 -7.91 -14.94 9.34
C GLY A 496 -8.68 -16.25 9.22
N SER A 497 -8.33 -17.14 8.27
CA SER A 497 -9.05 -18.40 8.01
C SER A 497 -8.09 -19.59 7.88
N LYS A 498 -8.38 -20.67 8.61
CA LYS A 498 -7.65 -21.94 8.47
C LYS A 498 -7.83 -22.54 7.08
N CYS A 499 -9.04 -22.44 6.51
CA CYS A 499 -9.31 -22.87 5.14
C CYS A 499 -8.44 -22.11 4.13
N VAL A 500 -8.41 -20.77 4.20
CA VAL A 500 -7.59 -19.96 3.30
C VAL A 500 -6.12 -20.30 3.47
N LYS A 501 -5.61 -20.35 4.71
CA LYS A 501 -4.23 -20.74 5.00
C LYS A 501 -3.87 -22.08 4.37
N ALA A 502 -4.71 -23.10 4.53
CA ALA A 502 -4.47 -24.42 3.96
C ALA A 502 -4.43 -24.40 2.43
N LYS A 503 -5.28 -23.61 1.76
CA LYS A 503 -5.27 -23.46 0.28
C LYS A 503 -4.04 -22.71 -0.21
N VAL A 504 -3.67 -21.62 0.47
CA VAL A 504 -2.48 -20.83 0.16
C VAL A 504 -1.21 -21.68 0.36
N ASP A 505 -1.07 -22.35 1.50
CA ASP A 505 0.07 -23.25 1.78
C ASP A 505 0.11 -24.42 0.78
N GLY A 506 -1.05 -25.00 0.46
CA GLY A 506 -1.18 -26.06 -0.55
C GLY A 506 -0.69 -25.62 -1.92
N PHE A 507 -1.06 -24.42 -2.35
CA PHE A 507 -0.59 -23.85 -3.62
C PHE A 507 0.90 -23.52 -3.57
N LEU A 508 1.34 -22.77 -2.57
CA LEU A 508 2.74 -22.33 -2.45
C LEU A 508 3.69 -23.51 -2.26
N LEU A 509 3.37 -24.55 -1.49
CA LEU A 509 4.26 -25.70 -1.26
C LEU A 509 4.12 -26.81 -2.30
N TYR A 510 2.90 -27.07 -2.79
CA TYR A 510 2.60 -28.26 -3.59
C TYR A 510 1.97 -27.97 -4.97
N LYS A 511 1.80 -26.70 -5.35
CA LYS A 511 1.09 -26.27 -6.58
C LYS A 511 -0.36 -26.75 -6.64
N GLN A 512 -0.97 -27.01 -5.49
CA GLN A 512 -2.38 -27.37 -5.41
C GLN A 512 -3.23 -26.11 -5.50
N LEU A 513 -3.66 -25.77 -6.71
CA LEU A 513 -4.59 -24.67 -6.92
C LEU A 513 -6.00 -25.09 -6.51
N PRO A 514 -6.74 -24.22 -5.78
CA PRO A 514 -8.17 -24.40 -5.65
C PRO A 514 -8.86 -24.23 -7.01
N ALA A 515 -10.10 -24.73 -7.13
CA ALA A 515 -10.94 -24.40 -8.28
C ALA A 515 -11.23 -22.90 -8.28
N ASN A 516 -11.22 -22.28 -9.46
CA ASN A 516 -11.54 -20.85 -9.59
C ASN A 516 -12.97 -20.60 -9.11
N GLY A 517 -13.14 -19.60 -8.24
CA GLY A 517 -14.43 -19.26 -7.62
C GLY A 517 -14.85 -20.21 -6.50
N SER A 518 -13.99 -21.15 -6.08
CA SER A 518 -14.25 -21.93 -4.87
C SER A 518 -14.19 -21.04 -3.63
N SER A 519 -14.88 -21.45 -2.57
CA SER A 519 -15.03 -20.63 -1.37
C SER A 519 -14.57 -21.32 -0.09
N CYS A 520 -14.00 -20.53 0.82
CA CYS A 520 -13.87 -20.85 2.24
C CYS A 520 -15.07 -20.27 3.00
N ALA A 521 -15.68 -21.06 3.88
CA ALA A 521 -16.77 -20.60 4.73
C ALA A 521 -16.23 -19.66 5.82
N ALA A 522 -17.09 -18.78 6.33
CA ALA A 522 -16.77 -18.00 7.52
C ALA A 522 -16.55 -18.94 8.70
N GLU A 523 -15.39 -18.81 9.33
CA GLU A 523 -15.02 -19.57 10.53
C GLU A 523 -15.49 -18.78 11.77
N TRP A 524 -16.78 -18.91 12.10
CA TRP A 524 -17.31 -18.45 13.38
C TRP A 524 -16.77 -19.41 14.44
N ARG A 525 -15.68 -19.05 15.13
CA ARG A 525 -15.37 -19.76 16.37
C ARG A 525 -16.43 -19.35 17.39
N GLU A 526 -17.28 -20.30 17.75
CA GLU A 526 -18.08 -20.25 18.98
C GLU A 526 -17.17 -20.18 20.21
#